data_AF-A0A9E4UQR1-F1
#
_entry.id   AF-A0A9E4UQR1-F1
#
_cell.length_a   1.000
_cell.length_b   1.000
_cell.length_c   1.000
_cell.angle_alpha   90.00
_cell.angle_beta   90.00
_cell.angle_gamma   90.00
#
_symmetry.space_group_name_H-M   'P 1'
#
loop_
_entity.id
_entity.type
_entity.pdbx_description
1 polymer ?
#
loop_
_entity_poly.entity_id
_entity_poly.type
_entity_poly.pdbx_seq_one_letter_code
_entity_poly.pdbx_strand_id
1 'polypeptide(L)'
;GESVRIWPVRDVVEPRVKVEGPGVVYPGICGRQITTVGEGRTHRLSGIGVVEVSETPWHEAGGDHLLVFLDMTGPWGELMPYNSLINICVVVEPDPGLGVDARNDTVHKATLTVADKLAEVTKDLQPPETETFDISEVSPGLPNVVYVQCLHSPQAMSGSPTTFCTSSYGLTQLTPPWLFHPNEILDGAVTGPYRTAFATSWTVVNNPVLLDMYRRHGKDFNFLGVITTRTEWTTQHEKQLTANQTAKLATMMGANGALVTWDAGGNEFIEVIRTIQACEQAGIKTVFLTSEDDPTGNVPTMLEPIAEADAIVSTGFFKSELLGLGLLPPVDRIIGSREKISGRLRDGLVPTAGPLEAPQRYDDHYGFNKLSSVEY
;
A
#
# COMPACT_ATOMS: atom_id res chain seq x y z
N GLY A 1 5.89 22.78 2.38
CA GLY A 1 7.30 22.47 2.06
C GLY A 1 7.81 23.45 1.01
N GLU A 2 8.64 22.98 0.08
CA GLU A 2 9.10 23.75 -1.09
C GLU A 2 8.02 23.83 -2.18
N SER A 3 8.07 24.84 -3.05
CA SER A 3 7.22 24.98 -4.25
C SER A 3 7.64 23.98 -5.34
N VAL A 4 7.36 22.70 -5.09
CA VAL A 4 7.85 21.55 -5.85
C VAL A 4 6.72 20.56 -6.12
N ARG A 5 6.65 20.07 -7.36
CA ARG A 5 5.87 18.88 -7.75
C ARG A 5 6.80 17.78 -8.28
N ILE A 6 6.60 16.56 -7.79
CA ILE A 6 7.38 15.36 -8.17
C ILE A 6 6.48 14.47 -9.03
N TRP A 7 6.91 14.14 -10.26
CA TRP A 7 6.10 13.37 -11.21
C TRP A 7 6.95 12.68 -12.28
N PRO A 8 6.58 11.46 -12.74
CA PRO A 8 5.63 10.53 -12.13
C PRO A 8 6.29 9.71 -11.03
N VAL A 9 5.58 9.50 -9.91
CA VAL A 9 6.10 8.78 -8.73
C VAL A 9 5.67 7.32 -8.79
N ARG A 10 6.65 6.41 -8.93
CA ARG A 10 6.42 4.96 -9.06
C ARG A 10 6.42 4.21 -7.73
N ASP A 11 7.00 4.77 -6.67
CA ASP A 11 6.94 4.28 -5.28
C ASP A 11 7.49 5.35 -4.32
N VAL A 12 7.25 5.18 -3.02
CA VAL A 12 7.98 5.86 -1.94
C VAL A 12 8.46 4.79 -0.96
N VAL A 13 9.76 4.80 -0.63
CA VAL A 13 10.42 3.77 0.22
C VAL A 13 11.01 4.45 1.46
N GLU A 14 10.86 3.86 2.65
CA GLU A 14 11.56 4.37 3.84
C GLU A 14 12.98 3.79 3.89
N PRO A 15 14.04 4.58 4.13
CA PRO A 15 15.35 4.01 4.38
C PRO A 15 15.34 3.19 5.68
N ARG A 16 15.43 1.87 5.55
CA ARG A 16 15.56 0.91 6.65
C ARG A 16 16.80 0.03 6.43
N VAL A 17 17.39 -0.48 7.51
CA VAL A 17 18.53 -1.42 7.42
C VAL A 17 18.50 -2.44 8.55
N LYS A 18 18.76 -3.70 8.20
CA LYS A 18 18.93 -4.79 9.16
C LYS A 18 20.27 -4.61 9.88
N VAL A 19 20.25 -4.52 11.21
CA VAL A 19 21.47 -4.43 12.05
C VAL A 19 21.66 -5.69 12.90
N GLU A 20 20.60 -6.44 13.15
CA GLU A 20 20.60 -7.73 13.85
C GLU A 20 19.49 -8.62 13.30
N GLY A 21 19.67 -9.94 13.29
CA GLY A 21 18.71 -10.90 12.74
C GLY A 21 18.97 -11.26 11.27
N PRO A 22 18.09 -12.09 10.67
CA PRO A 22 18.28 -12.64 9.34
C PRO A 22 17.87 -11.68 8.20
N GLY A 23 18.40 -11.94 7.01
CA GLY A 23 17.96 -11.34 5.76
C GLY A 23 18.34 -9.86 5.57
N VAL A 24 17.56 -9.18 4.73
CA VAL A 24 17.65 -7.74 4.44
C VAL A 24 16.23 -7.19 4.36
N VAL A 25 16.04 -5.91 4.65
CA VAL A 25 14.75 -5.24 4.41
C VAL A 25 14.39 -5.26 2.93
N TYR A 26 13.10 -5.15 2.61
CA TYR A 26 12.56 -5.28 1.24
C TYR A 26 13.02 -6.57 0.53
N PRO A 27 12.93 -7.76 1.17
CA PRO A 27 13.53 -9.00 0.70
C PRO A 27 12.93 -9.53 -0.61
N GLY A 28 13.73 -10.29 -1.36
CA GLY A 28 13.35 -10.95 -2.62
C GLY A 28 13.23 -10.05 -3.86
N ILE A 29 13.22 -8.73 -3.68
CA ILE A 29 13.01 -7.74 -4.75
C ILE A 29 14.34 -7.32 -5.38
N CYS A 30 14.36 -7.13 -6.70
CA CYS A 30 15.53 -6.65 -7.47
C CYS A 30 16.85 -7.44 -7.25
N GLY A 31 16.74 -8.72 -6.88
CA GLY A 31 17.88 -9.58 -6.56
C GLY A 31 18.38 -9.47 -5.11
N ARG A 32 17.64 -8.80 -4.21
CA ARG A 32 17.82 -8.92 -2.76
C ARG A 32 17.62 -10.37 -2.32
N GLN A 33 18.29 -10.75 -1.24
CA GLN A 33 18.23 -12.11 -0.71
C GLN A 33 16.78 -12.49 -0.32
N ILE A 34 16.31 -13.64 -0.80
CA ILE A 34 15.06 -14.25 -0.36
C ILE A 34 15.35 -15.00 0.93
N THR A 35 14.96 -14.42 2.06
CA THR A 35 15.11 -15.00 3.40
C THR A 35 14.02 -14.41 4.26
N THR A 36 13.37 -15.24 5.07
CA THR A 36 12.32 -14.79 6.00
C THR A 36 12.89 -13.76 6.97
N VAL A 37 12.20 -12.63 7.08
CA VAL A 37 12.58 -11.49 7.92
C VAL A 37 11.68 -11.43 9.17
N GLY A 38 11.60 -10.31 9.87
CA GLY A 38 10.75 -10.13 11.05
C GLY A 38 11.38 -10.47 12.40
N GLU A 39 12.61 -10.99 12.42
CA GLU A 39 13.38 -11.27 13.65
C GLU A 39 14.54 -10.28 13.83
N GLY A 40 14.98 -10.05 15.08
CA GLY A 40 16.13 -9.19 15.39
C GLY A 40 15.80 -7.70 15.36
N ARG A 41 16.70 -6.87 14.80
CA ARG A 41 16.64 -5.41 14.89
C ARG A 41 16.86 -4.73 13.53
N THR A 42 15.99 -3.78 13.26
CA THR A 42 16.00 -2.95 12.03
C THR A 42 16.07 -1.48 12.43
N HIS A 43 17.09 -0.75 11.95
CA HIS A 43 17.15 0.70 12.08
C HIS A 43 16.36 1.35 10.92
N ARG A 44 15.74 2.51 11.18
CA ARG A 44 15.01 3.30 10.18
C ARG A 44 15.36 4.78 10.25
N LEU A 45 15.35 5.46 9.10
CA LEU A 45 15.39 6.92 9.02
C LEU A 45 13.96 7.46 8.92
N SER A 46 13.23 7.37 10.04
CA SER A 46 11.88 7.91 10.19
C SER A 46 11.86 9.40 9.84
N GLY A 47 10.98 9.79 8.91
CA GLY A 47 10.93 11.16 8.37
C GLY A 47 11.67 11.36 7.05
N ILE A 48 12.26 10.32 6.46
CA ILE A 48 12.84 10.34 5.10
C ILE A 48 12.05 9.42 4.18
N GLY A 49 11.69 9.91 3.00
CA GLY A 49 11.12 9.13 1.90
C GLY A 49 12.08 9.10 0.72
N VAL A 50 12.45 7.92 0.23
CA VAL A 50 13.13 7.77 -1.06
C VAL A 50 12.05 7.65 -2.12
N VAL A 51 11.85 8.71 -2.89
CA VAL A 51 10.78 8.80 -3.89
C VAL A 51 11.31 8.32 -5.23
N GLU A 52 10.69 7.30 -5.79
CA GLU A 52 11.07 6.74 -7.08
C GLU A 52 10.40 7.49 -8.22
N VAL A 53 11.18 8.02 -9.16
CA VAL A 53 10.67 8.90 -10.23
C VAL A 53 11.14 8.41 -11.58
N SER A 54 10.22 7.89 -12.40
CA SER A 54 10.53 7.44 -13.77
C SER A 54 9.27 7.32 -14.61
N GLU A 55 9.32 7.72 -15.88
CA GLU A 55 8.23 7.54 -16.85
C GLU A 55 8.05 6.08 -17.31
N THR A 56 8.84 5.15 -16.77
CA THR A 56 8.74 3.72 -17.07
C THR A 56 7.35 3.17 -16.67
N PRO A 57 6.52 2.71 -17.62
CA PRO A 57 5.21 2.15 -17.32
C PRO A 57 5.38 0.82 -16.56
N TRP A 58 4.45 0.50 -15.68
CA TRP A 58 4.47 -0.76 -14.91
C TRP A 58 4.42 -1.99 -15.81
N HIS A 59 3.66 -1.93 -16.90
CA HIS A 59 3.56 -2.96 -17.92
C HIS A 59 3.08 -2.37 -19.26
N GLU A 60 3.12 -3.15 -20.35
CA GLU A 60 2.78 -2.67 -21.71
C GLU A 60 1.32 -2.95 -22.14
N ALA A 61 0.56 -3.75 -21.38
CA ALA A 61 -0.91 -3.75 -21.47
C ALA A 61 -1.52 -2.46 -20.86
N GLY A 62 -2.78 -2.12 -21.15
CA GLY A 62 -3.50 -1.07 -20.41
C GLY A 62 -4.19 -1.62 -19.17
N GLY A 63 -3.81 -1.21 -17.94
CA GLY A 63 -4.18 -1.91 -16.68
C GLY A 63 -4.06 -1.10 -15.37
N ASP A 64 -3.49 -1.65 -14.27
CA ASP A 64 -3.05 -0.89 -13.07
C ASP A 64 -2.02 0.19 -13.63
N HIS A 65 -2.35 1.50 -13.61
CA HIS A 65 -1.70 2.59 -14.41
C HIS A 65 -1.02 3.65 -13.52
N LEU A 66 0.17 4.12 -13.89
CA LEU A 66 0.95 5.14 -13.17
C LEU A 66 0.33 6.56 -13.28
N LEU A 67 -0.23 7.08 -12.18
CA LEU A 67 -0.85 8.42 -12.10
C LEU A 67 -0.48 9.25 -10.86
N VAL A 68 0.36 8.72 -9.96
CA VAL A 68 0.75 9.40 -8.72
C VAL A 68 1.77 10.51 -8.99
N PHE A 69 1.53 11.68 -8.41
CA PHE A 69 2.49 12.78 -8.24
C PHE A 69 2.47 13.22 -6.78
N LEU A 70 3.48 13.99 -6.34
CA LEU A 70 3.55 14.58 -5.00
C LEU A 70 3.70 16.10 -5.11
N ASP A 71 2.81 16.84 -4.45
CA ASP A 71 2.96 18.28 -4.22
C ASP A 71 3.56 18.52 -2.84
N MET A 72 4.65 19.28 -2.76
CA MET A 72 5.30 19.61 -1.48
C MET A 72 4.73 20.88 -0.82
N THR A 73 3.67 21.48 -1.38
CA THR A 73 3.04 22.74 -0.94
C THR A 73 1.54 22.76 -1.19
N GLY A 74 0.82 23.49 -0.35
CA GLY A 74 -0.62 23.71 -0.49
C GLY A 74 -1.46 22.54 0.04
N PRO A 75 -2.79 22.72 0.09
CA PRO A 75 -3.68 21.78 0.77
C PRO A 75 -3.68 20.39 0.12
N TRP A 76 -3.46 20.31 -1.20
CA TRP A 76 -3.31 19.05 -1.92
C TRP A 76 -2.11 18.22 -1.48
N GLY A 77 -0.98 18.87 -1.16
CA GLY A 77 0.16 18.18 -0.54
C GLY A 77 -0.17 17.71 0.88
N GLU A 78 -0.90 18.52 1.64
CA GLU A 78 -1.30 18.23 3.03
C GLU A 78 -2.29 17.06 3.18
N LEU A 79 -2.87 16.55 2.08
CA LEU A 79 -3.64 15.30 2.08
C LEU A 79 -2.75 14.04 2.16
N MET A 80 -1.47 14.12 1.79
CA MET A 80 -0.60 12.97 1.59
C MET A 80 0.55 12.91 2.61
N PRO A 81 0.79 11.78 3.29
CA PRO A 81 1.73 11.70 4.42
C PRO A 81 3.17 12.08 4.03
N TYR A 82 3.55 11.86 2.76
CA TYR A 82 4.90 12.15 2.27
C TYR A 82 5.24 13.65 2.24
N ASN A 83 4.28 14.57 2.34
CA ASN A 83 4.58 16.02 2.38
C ASN A 83 5.38 16.42 3.65
N SER A 84 5.29 15.61 4.69
CA SER A 84 5.97 15.75 5.98
C SER A 84 7.39 15.15 5.97
N LEU A 85 7.73 14.38 4.94
CA LEU A 85 9.01 13.70 4.81
C LEU A 85 10.05 14.58 4.09
N ILE A 86 11.32 14.37 4.45
CA ILE A 86 12.46 14.79 3.63
C ILE A 86 12.52 13.83 2.43
N ASN A 87 11.97 14.27 1.29
CA ASN A 87 11.87 13.43 0.09
C ASN A 87 13.14 13.49 -0.77
N ILE A 88 13.86 12.36 -0.82
CA ILE A 88 15.04 12.15 -1.65
C ILE A 88 14.59 11.49 -2.95
N CYS A 89 14.47 12.28 -4.01
CA CYS A 89 13.94 11.81 -5.29
C CYS A 89 15.02 11.13 -6.13
N VAL A 90 14.81 9.86 -6.46
CA VAL A 90 15.66 9.07 -7.35
C VAL A 90 15.04 9.08 -8.73
N VAL A 91 15.48 10.02 -9.58
CA VAL A 91 15.03 10.15 -10.96
C VAL A 91 15.83 9.18 -11.85
N VAL A 92 15.14 8.29 -12.56
CA VAL A 92 15.78 7.26 -13.39
C VAL A 92 15.16 7.22 -14.79
N GLU A 93 16.00 7.44 -15.79
CA GLU A 93 15.70 7.26 -17.21
C GLU A 93 16.43 5.99 -17.69
N PRO A 94 15.81 4.80 -17.63
CA PRO A 94 16.45 3.56 -18.08
C PRO A 94 16.51 3.50 -19.61
N ASP A 95 17.45 2.72 -20.15
CA ASP A 95 17.63 2.56 -21.60
C ASP A 95 16.32 2.11 -22.28
N PRO A 96 15.78 2.87 -23.24
CA PRO A 96 14.51 2.55 -23.91
C PRO A 96 14.59 1.31 -24.81
N GLY A 97 15.78 0.77 -25.07
CA GLY A 97 15.98 -0.52 -25.73
C GLY A 97 15.74 -1.74 -24.84
N LEU A 98 15.55 -1.55 -23.52
CA LEU A 98 15.23 -2.62 -22.58
C LEU A 98 13.72 -2.93 -22.55
N GLY A 99 13.37 -4.21 -22.39
CA GLY A 99 11.97 -4.62 -22.13
C GLY A 99 11.43 -4.03 -20.82
N VAL A 100 10.10 -3.87 -20.70
CA VAL A 100 9.47 -3.18 -19.57
C VAL A 100 9.88 -3.75 -18.20
N ASP A 101 9.89 -5.07 -18.02
CA ASP A 101 10.34 -5.73 -16.78
C ASP A 101 11.80 -5.38 -16.40
N ALA A 102 12.70 -5.28 -17.39
CA ALA A 102 14.10 -4.91 -17.15
C ALA A 102 14.28 -3.41 -16.83
N ARG A 103 13.44 -2.55 -17.42
CA ARG A 103 13.37 -1.12 -17.05
C ARG A 103 12.83 -0.97 -15.62
N ASN A 104 11.75 -1.70 -15.28
CA ASN A 104 11.16 -1.74 -13.95
C ASN A 104 12.18 -2.17 -12.87
N ASP A 105 12.89 -3.29 -13.09
CA ASP A 105 13.95 -3.75 -12.18
C ASP A 105 15.04 -2.67 -12.02
N THR A 106 15.53 -2.11 -13.14
CA THR A 106 16.60 -1.10 -13.13
C THR A 106 16.21 0.13 -12.31
N VAL A 107 14.98 0.64 -12.49
CA VAL A 107 14.46 1.80 -11.76
C VAL A 107 14.35 1.49 -10.26
N HIS A 108 13.65 0.41 -9.90
CA HIS A 108 13.40 0.11 -8.49
C HIS A 108 14.66 -0.30 -7.72
N LYS A 109 15.57 -1.02 -8.39
CA LYS A 109 16.90 -1.34 -7.85
C LYS A 109 17.73 -0.09 -7.56
N ALA A 110 17.61 0.98 -8.35
CA ALA A 110 18.27 2.25 -8.06
C ALA A 110 17.69 2.90 -6.80
N THR A 111 16.35 2.99 -6.68
CA THR A 111 15.65 3.46 -5.46
C THR A 111 16.12 2.71 -4.22
N LEU A 112 16.05 1.37 -4.28
CA LEU A 112 16.43 0.46 -3.22
C LEU A 112 17.92 0.58 -2.86
N THR A 113 18.81 0.80 -3.84
CA THR A 113 20.25 1.02 -3.58
C THR A 113 20.52 2.35 -2.88
N VAL A 114 19.72 3.39 -3.17
CA VAL A 114 19.80 4.68 -2.46
C VAL A 114 19.23 4.55 -1.04
N ALA A 115 18.10 3.86 -0.88
CA ALA A 115 17.51 3.59 0.44
C ALA A 115 18.45 2.82 1.37
N ASP A 116 19.12 1.76 0.87
CA ASP A 116 20.15 1.05 1.62
C ASP A 116 21.27 2.02 2.04
N LYS A 117 21.88 2.73 1.08
CA LYS A 117 23.03 3.62 1.34
C LYS A 117 22.74 4.73 2.35
N LEU A 118 21.50 5.23 2.37
CA LEU A 118 21.03 6.18 3.37
C LEU A 118 20.93 5.52 4.73
N ALA A 119 20.26 4.36 4.83
CA ALA A 119 20.06 3.67 6.10
C ALA A 119 21.36 3.08 6.67
N GLU A 120 22.31 2.65 5.83
CA GLU A 120 23.60 2.08 6.25
C GLU A 120 24.40 2.99 7.17
N VAL A 121 24.29 4.32 7.04
CA VAL A 121 24.98 5.28 7.92
C VAL A 121 24.51 5.20 9.38
N THR A 122 23.39 4.52 9.64
CA THR A 122 22.83 4.31 10.99
C THR A 122 23.28 3.03 11.67
N LYS A 123 24.02 2.14 10.99
CA LYS A 123 24.41 0.82 11.53
C LYS A 123 25.14 0.92 12.88
N ASP A 124 26.13 1.81 12.96
CA ASP A 124 26.97 2.03 14.14
C ASP A 124 26.47 3.16 15.06
N LEU A 125 25.26 3.69 14.81
CA LEU A 125 24.68 4.78 15.60
C LEU A 125 23.68 4.26 16.64
N GLN A 126 23.70 4.86 17.83
CA GLN A 126 22.63 4.68 18.80
C GLN A 126 21.42 5.53 18.38
N PRO A 127 20.24 4.93 18.10
CA PRO A 127 19.06 5.70 17.74
C PRO A 127 18.51 6.47 18.96
N PRO A 128 17.83 7.62 18.76
CA PRO A 128 17.26 8.42 19.84
C PRO A 128 16.00 7.77 20.46
N GLU A 129 15.38 6.83 19.75
CA GLU A 129 14.17 6.11 20.13
C GLU A 129 14.30 4.64 19.74
N THR A 130 13.54 3.74 20.38
CA THR A 130 13.42 2.33 19.98
C THR A 130 12.05 1.81 20.42
N GLU A 131 11.25 1.32 19.46
CA GLU A 131 9.96 0.65 19.66
C GLU A 131 10.20 -0.86 19.54
N THR A 132 9.49 -1.69 20.33
CA THR A 132 9.63 -3.16 20.31
C THR A 132 8.34 -3.78 19.82
N PHE A 133 8.44 -4.64 18.81
CA PHE A 133 7.31 -5.30 18.16
C PHE A 133 7.32 -6.80 18.46
N ASP A 134 6.41 -7.21 19.34
CA ASP A 134 6.26 -8.58 19.83
C ASP A 134 4.75 -8.91 19.95
N ILE A 135 4.39 -10.16 19.69
CA ILE A 135 3.04 -10.72 19.81
C ILE A 135 3.04 -12.11 20.49
N SER A 136 4.12 -12.46 21.21
CA SER A 136 4.28 -13.78 21.84
C SER A 136 3.49 -13.93 23.15
N GLU A 137 3.28 -12.86 23.92
CA GLU A 137 2.53 -12.87 25.19
C GLU A 137 1.01 -12.74 25.01
N VAL A 138 0.37 -13.82 24.55
CA VAL A 138 -1.11 -13.86 24.45
C VAL A 138 -1.79 -13.83 25.83
N SER A 139 -2.68 -12.86 26.03
CA SER A 139 -3.43 -12.66 27.27
C SER A 139 -4.64 -13.60 27.35
N PRO A 140 -4.73 -14.47 28.38
CA PRO A 140 -5.86 -15.40 28.52
C PRO A 140 -7.20 -14.68 28.69
N GLY A 141 -8.19 -15.05 27.88
CA GLY A 141 -9.56 -14.52 27.94
C GLY A 141 -9.82 -13.31 27.04
N LEU A 142 -8.80 -12.74 26.38
CA LEU A 142 -9.01 -11.82 25.27
C LEU A 142 -9.32 -12.58 23.97
N PRO A 143 -10.11 -12.00 23.04
CA PRO A 143 -10.36 -12.60 21.74
C PRO A 143 -9.08 -12.61 20.89
N ASN A 144 -8.87 -13.69 20.15
CA ASN A 144 -7.81 -13.79 19.14
C ASN A 144 -8.23 -13.05 17.87
N VAL A 145 -7.34 -12.21 17.31
CA VAL A 145 -7.63 -11.41 16.10
C VAL A 145 -6.50 -11.52 15.09
N VAL A 146 -6.85 -11.74 13.81
CA VAL A 146 -5.93 -11.65 12.66
C VAL A 146 -6.14 -10.34 11.90
N TYR A 147 -5.11 -9.89 11.19
CA TYR A 147 -5.22 -8.83 10.19
C TYR A 147 -5.31 -9.47 8.80
N VAL A 148 -6.27 -9.05 7.97
CA VAL A 148 -6.44 -9.52 6.58
C VAL A 148 -6.23 -8.34 5.64
N GLN A 149 -5.35 -8.50 4.66
CA GLN A 149 -4.95 -7.42 3.74
C GLN A 149 -4.99 -7.89 2.27
N CYS A 150 -5.76 -7.18 1.44
CA CYS A 150 -6.00 -7.50 0.02
C CYS A 150 -5.24 -6.52 -0.92
N LEU A 151 -4.71 -6.97 -2.07
CA LEU A 151 -3.60 -6.29 -2.81
C LEU A 151 -3.64 -6.40 -4.38
N HIS A 152 -3.62 -5.31 -5.22
CA HIS A 152 -3.61 -5.33 -6.74
C HIS A 152 -2.63 -6.39 -7.22
N SER A 153 -3.15 -7.41 -7.88
CA SER A 153 -2.35 -8.44 -8.51
C SER A 153 -2.28 -8.14 -9.99
N PRO A 154 -1.20 -7.49 -10.47
CA PRO A 154 -1.12 -7.03 -11.84
C PRO A 154 -1.26 -8.15 -12.86
N GLN A 155 -1.10 -9.41 -12.49
CA GLN A 155 -1.07 -10.53 -13.42
C GLN A 155 -2.30 -10.60 -14.34
N ALA A 156 -3.51 -10.36 -13.84
CA ALA A 156 -4.72 -10.48 -14.65
C ALA A 156 -4.86 -9.38 -15.71
N MET A 157 -4.36 -8.17 -15.43
CA MET A 157 -4.50 -6.99 -16.30
C MET A 157 -3.25 -6.67 -17.12
N SER A 158 -2.06 -7.00 -16.60
CA SER A 158 -0.79 -6.93 -17.33
C SER A 158 -0.52 -8.16 -18.20
N GLY A 159 -1.14 -9.30 -17.88
CA GLY A 159 -0.83 -10.61 -18.48
C GLY A 159 0.51 -11.22 -18.05
N SER A 160 1.25 -10.58 -17.13
CA SER A 160 2.59 -11.01 -16.71
C SER A 160 2.67 -11.27 -15.20
N PRO A 161 3.31 -12.37 -14.75
CA PRO A 161 3.51 -12.65 -13.33
C PRO A 161 4.57 -11.75 -12.67
N THR A 162 5.42 -11.08 -13.46
CA THR A 162 6.60 -10.30 -13.02
C THR A 162 6.43 -8.77 -13.09
N THR A 163 5.20 -8.31 -13.37
CA THR A 163 4.87 -6.88 -13.46
C THR A 163 5.07 -6.15 -12.13
N PHE A 164 5.77 -5.01 -12.18
CA PHE A 164 5.95 -4.10 -11.03
C PHE A 164 4.60 -3.56 -10.52
N CYS A 165 4.25 -3.90 -9.28
CA CYS A 165 3.15 -3.33 -8.48
C CYS A 165 3.28 -3.89 -7.04
N THR A 166 2.20 -3.87 -6.25
CA THR A 166 2.14 -4.51 -4.93
C THR A 166 2.62 -5.97 -4.97
N SER A 167 3.58 -6.35 -4.12
CA SER A 167 4.28 -7.64 -4.12
C SER A 167 4.42 -8.27 -2.74
N SER A 168 4.57 -9.60 -2.67
CA SER A 168 4.90 -10.36 -1.45
C SER A 168 6.23 -11.09 -1.64
N TYR A 169 7.28 -10.73 -0.91
CA TYR A 169 8.67 -11.18 -1.13
C TYR A 169 9.14 -11.01 -2.59
N GLY A 170 8.68 -9.96 -3.28
CA GLY A 170 8.92 -9.73 -4.71
C GLY A 170 8.03 -10.52 -5.68
N LEU A 171 7.13 -11.38 -5.17
CA LEU A 171 6.13 -12.07 -5.99
C LEU A 171 4.93 -11.14 -6.24
N THR A 172 4.75 -10.76 -7.50
CA THR A 172 3.69 -9.88 -7.99
C THR A 172 2.50 -10.64 -8.61
N GLN A 173 2.60 -11.95 -8.77
CA GLN A 173 1.54 -12.80 -9.34
C GLN A 173 0.39 -13.09 -8.37
N LEU A 174 -0.68 -13.71 -8.89
CA LEU A 174 -1.75 -14.33 -8.11
C LEU A 174 -1.20 -15.56 -7.37
N THR A 175 -1.40 -15.62 -6.06
CA THR A 175 -1.01 -16.76 -5.22
C THR A 175 -2.12 -17.06 -4.21
N PRO A 176 -2.17 -18.29 -3.64
CA PRO A 176 -2.94 -18.54 -2.42
C PRO A 176 -2.58 -17.53 -1.31
N PRO A 177 -3.46 -17.33 -0.32
CA PRO A 177 -3.19 -16.43 0.79
C PRO A 177 -1.93 -16.81 1.57
N TRP A 178 -1.13 -15.82 1.95
CA TRP A 178 0.09 -15.97 2.74
C TRP A 178 -0.20 -15.63 4.20
N LEU A 179 0.41 -16.37 5.13
CA LEU A 179 0.47 -15.99 6.54
C LEU A 179 1.86 -15.43 6.84
N PHE A 180 1.91 -14.21 7.36
CA PHE A 180 3.11 -13.51 7.81
C PHE A 180 3.06 -13.28 9.33
N HIS A 181 4.23 -13.39 9.97
CA HIS A 181 4.46 -12.71 11.23
C HIS A 181 4.45 -11.19 10.98
N PRO A 182 3.78 -10.35 11.80
CA PRO A 182 3.57 -8.95 11.44
C PRO A 182 4.88 -8.14 11.36
N ASN A 183 5.96 -8.59 12.00
CA ASN A 183 7.29 -7.97 11.86
C ASN A 183 7.84 -8.11 10.42
N GLU A 184 7.43 -9.13 9.65
CA GLU A 184 7.84 -9.27 8.25
C GLU A 184 7.34 -8.11 7.40
N ILE A 185 6.12 -7.64 7.66
CA ILE A 185 5.55 -6.46 6.99
C ILE A 185 6.34 -5.20 7.36
N LEU A 186 6.80 -5.08 8.61
CA LEU A 186 7.66 -3.97 9.05
C LEU A 186 9.07 -4.00 8.44
N ASP A 187 9.61 -5.18 8.14
CA ASP A 187 10.84 -5.35 7.36
C ASP A 187 10.63 -5.22 5.84
N GLY A 188 9.40 -4.96 5.39
CA GLY A 188 9.06 -4.76 3.98
C GLY A 188 8.96 -6.06 3.17
N ALA A 189 8.49 -7.15 3.77
CA ALA A 189 8.15 -8.38 3.02
C ALA A 189 6.90 -8.20 2.12
N VAL A 190 6.13 -7.12 2.31
CA VAL A 190 5.14 -6.63 1.35
C VAL A 190 5.54 -5.21 0.93
N THR A 191 5.51 -4.93 -0.37
CA THR A 191 6.04 -3.70 -1.00
C THR A 191 5.28 -3.30 -2.24
N GLY A 192 5.58 -2.11 -2.78
CA GLY A 192 5.17 -1.66 -4.11
C GLY A 192 3.75 -1.08 -4.13
N PRO A 193 3.49 -0.03 -4.92
CA PRO A 193 2.19 0.63 -4.91
C PRO A 193 1.21 0.07 -5.94
N TYR A 194 -0.06 0.10 -5.54
CA TYR A 194 -1.22 0.22 -6.42
C TYR A 194 -1.29 1.62 -7.08
N ARG A 195 -2.29 1.84 -7.94
CA ARG A 195 -2.62 3.11 -8.64
C ARG A 195 -2.70 4.37 -7.76
N THR A 196 -2.80 4.22 -6.43
CA THR A 196 -3.23 5.27 -5.50
C THR A 196 -2.07 5.88 -4.71
N ALA A 197 -2.31 7.11 -4.26
CA ALA A 197 -1.44 7.87 -3.37
C ALA A 197 -1.02 7.12 -2.08
N PHE A 198 -1.83 6.18 -1.57
CA PHE A 198 -1.68 5.62 -0.22
C PHE A 198 -1.22 4.15 -0.17
N ALA A 199 -0.79 3.57 -1.30
CA ALA A 199 -0.40 2.16 -1.40
C ALA A 199 1.13 1.88 -1.44
N THR A 200 1.98 2.90 -1.30
CA THR A 200 3.46 2.77 -1.44
C THR A 200 4.12 1.82 -0.44
N SER A 201 5.34 1.39 -0.75
CA SER A 201 6.18 0.64 0.21
C SER A 201 6.31 1.35 1.56
N TRP A 202 6.34 2.70 1.57
CA TRP A 202 6.36 3.51 2.79
C TRP A 202 5.06 3.38 3.60
N THR A 203 3.88 3.39 2.97
CA THR A 203 2.61 3.24 3.71
C THR A 203 2.38 1.82 4.19
N VAL A 204 2.91 0.79 3.50
CA VAL A 204 2.88 -0.59 4.01
C VAL A 204 3.74 -0.73 5.28
N VAL A 205 5.00 -0.27 5.26
CA VAL A 205 5.91 -0.41 6.42
C VAL A 205 5.64 0.57 7.58
N ASN A 206 4.72 1.53 7.39
CA ASN A 206 4.23 2.47 8.40
C ASN A 206 2.70 2.40 8.58
N ASN A 207 2.06 1.32 8.17
CA ASN A 207 0.60 1.17 8.18
C ASN A 207 0.03 1.38 9.60
N PRO A 208 -0.81 2.41 9.85
CA PRO A 208 -1.30 2.73 11.18
C PRO A 208 -2.18 1.62 11.76
N VAL A 209 -2.90 0.86 10.92
CA VAL A 209 -3.68 -0.31 11.34
C VAL A 209 -2.77 -1.36 11.99
N LEU A 210 -1.68 -1.71 11.29
CA LEU A 210 -0.72 -2.70 11.76
C LEU A 210 -0.08 -2.25 13.09
N LEU A 211 0.36 -0.98 13.15
CA LEU A 211 1.00 -0.41 14.34
C LEU A 211 0.06 -0.35 15.55
N ASP A 212 -1.21 0.02 15.37
CA ASP A 212 -2.19 0.04 16.45
C ASP A 212 -2.66 -1.37 16.87
N MET A 213 -2.62 -2.36 15.98
CA MET A 213 -2.85 -3.76 16.36
C MET A 213 -1.76 -4.30 17.29
N TYR A 214 -0.48 -3.91 17.14
CA TYR A 214 0.53 -4.18 18.18
C TYR A 214 0.23 -3.44 19.47
N ARG A 215 -0.12 -2.15 19.40
CA ARG A 215 -0.36 -1.34 20.61
C ARG A 215 -1.55 -1.84 21.43
N ARG A 216 -2.49 -2.56 20.80
CA ARG A 216 -3.67 -3.19 21.43
C ARG A 216 -3.51 -4.68 21.73
N HIS A 217 -2.46 -5.34 21.20
CA HIS A 217 -2.12 -6.72 21.54
C HIS A 217 -1.99 -6.89 23.06
N GLY A 218 -2.58 -7.96 23.60
CA GLY A 218 -2.58 -8.28 25.03
C GLY A 218 -3.42 -7.35 25.91
N LYS A 219 -4.14 -6.38 25.32
CA LYS A 219 -4.97 -5.39 26.06
C LYS A 219 -6.43 -5.47 25.65
N ASP A 220 -6.70 -5.31 24.36
CA ASP A 220 -8.05 -5.38 23.77
C ASP A 220 -8.31 -6.74 23.11
N PHE A 221 -7.26 -7.30 22.47
CA PHE A 221 -7.28 -8.57 21.76
C PHE A 221 -5.88 -9.18 21.69
N ASN A 222 -5.78 -10.48 21.37
CA ASN A 222 -4.53 -11.14 21.05
C ASN A 222 -4.32 -11.08 19.52
N PHE A 223 -3.47 -10.16 19.06
CA PHE A 223 -3.11 -10.07 17.64
C PHE A 223 -2.23 -11.28 17.26
N LEU A 224 -2.69 -12.11 16.31
CA LEU A 224 -2.02 -13.37 15.91
C LEU A 224 -1.16 -13.27 14.64
N GLY A 225 -1.21 -12.15 13.92
CA GLY A 225 -0.46 -11.93 12.67
C GLY A 225 -1.33 -11.61 11.46
N VAL A 226 -0.69 -11.57 10.27
CA VAL A 226 -1.26 -11.01 9.04
C VAL A 226 -1.47 -12.10 7.99
N ILE A 227 -2.69 -12.18 7.45
CA ILE A 227 -3.00 -13.00 6.27
C ILE A 227 -3.18 -12.07 5.07
N THR A 228 -2.26 -12.11 4.11
CA THR A 228 -2.46 -11.37 2.85
C THR A 228 -3.15 -12.25 1.81
N THR A 229 -4.03 -11.66 1.01
CA THR A 229 -4.70 -12.33 -0.11
C THR A 229 -4.59 -11.48 -1.37
N ARG A 230 -4.37 -12.12 -2.53
CA ARG A 230 -4.26 -11.42 -3.81
C ARG A 230 -5.66 -11.20 -4.41
N THR A 231 -5.91 -10.01 -4.93
CA THR A 231 -7.12 -9.61 -5.65
C THR A 231 -6.89 -9.68 -7.18
N GLU A 232 -7.87 -9.28 -7.99
CA GLU A 232 -7.93 -9.51 -9.44
C GLU A 232 -7.80 -10.99 -9.86
N TRP A 233 -8.55 -11.88 -9.21
CA TRP A 233 -8.78 -13.23 -9.75
C TRP A 233 -9.80 -13.20 -10.90
N THR A 234 -9.51 -13.94 -11.97
CA THR A 234 -10.32 -13.90 -13.21
C THR A 234 -11.74 -14.43 -13.02
N THR A 235 -11.93 -15.50 -12.26
CA THR A 235 -13.23 -16.20 -12.13
C THR A 235 -13.81 -16.15 -10.73
N GLN A 236 -15.15 -16.14 -10.64
CA GLN A 236 -15.86 -16.21 -9.35
C GLN A 236 -15.53 -17.49 -8.54
N HIS A 237 -15.10 -18.57 -9.21
CA HIS A 237 -14.62 -19.77 -8.55
C HIS A 237 -13.30 -19.52 -7.80
N GLU A 238 -12.35 -18.85 -8.43
CA GLU A 238 -11.07 -18.48 -7.81
C GLU A 238 -11.27 -17.45 -6.68
N LYS A 239 -12.15 -16.45 -6.88
CA LYS A 239 -12.53 -15.47 -5.85
C LYS A 239 -13.08 -16.14 -4.59
N GLN A 240 -13.99 -17.11 -4.75
CA GLN A 240 -14.51 -17.88 -3.62
C GLN A 240 -13.48 -18.85 -3.04
N LEU A 241 -12.60 -19.43 -3.86
CA LEU A 241 -11.54 -20.34 -3.40
C LEU A 241 -10.52 -19.63 -2.51
N THR A 242 -10.06 -18.44 -2.91
CA THR A 242 -9.09 -17.67 -2.11
C THR A 242 -9.71 -17.18 -0.80
N ALA A 243 -10.95 -16.67 -0.84
CA ALA A 243 -11.72 -16.31 0.36
C ALA A 243 -11.84 -17.48 1.34
N ASN A 244 -12.20 -18.67 0.84
CA ASN A 244 -12.32 -19.88 1.66
C ASN A 244 -10.96 -20.36 2.21
N GLN A 245 -9.83 -20.12 1.52
CA GLN A 245 -8.51 -20.39 2.10
C GLN A 245 -8.12 -19.37 3.18
N THR A 246 -8.42 -18.08 2.98
CA THR A 246 -8.17 -17.03 3.98
C THR A 246 -8.91 -17.32 5.29
N ALA A 247 -10.21 -17.60 5.21
CA ALA A 247 -11.01 -17.97 6.38
C ALA A 247 -10.49 -19.23 7.07
N LYS A 248 -10.15 -20.27 6.30
CA LYS A 248 -9.55 -21.51 6.82
C LYS A 248 -8.23 -21.27 7.55
N LEU A 249 -7.35 -20.41 7.03
CA LEU A 249 -6.10 -20.05 7.72
C LEU A 249 -6.39 -19.36 9.06
N ALA A 250 -7.31 -18.39 9.07
CA ALA A 250 -7.74 -17.72 10.30
C ALA A 250 -8.36 -18.70 11.33
N THR A 251 -9.18 -19.67 10.88
CA THR A 251 -9.68 -20.75 11.74
C THR A 251 -8.55 -21.63 12.28
N MET A 252 -7.57 -22.00 11.44
CA MET A 252 -6.41 -22.81 11.85
C MET A 252 -5.49 -22.09 12.84
N MET A 253 -5.43 -20.76 12.79
CA MET A 253 -4.75 -19.93 13.81
C MET A 253 -5.57 -19.80 15.11
N GLY A 254 -6.83 -20.22 15.13
CA GLY A 254 -7.73 -20.05 16.28
C GLY A 254 -8.22 -18.62 16.45
N ALA A 255 -8.38 -17.86 15.36
CA ALA A 255 -8.93 -16.51 15.40
C ALA A 255 -10.41 -16.52 15.84
N ASN A 256 -10.79 -15.50 16.61
CA ASN A 256 -12.17 -15.19 16.95
C ASN A 256 -12.68 -13.95 16.19
N GLY A 257 -11.77 -13.10 15.71
CA GLY A 257 -12.08 -12.01 14.80
C GLY A 257 -11.02 -11.73 13.75
N ALA A 258 -11.37 -10.91 12.76
CA ALA A 258 -10.51 -10.51 11.66
C ALA A 258 -10.76 -9.04 11.27
N LEU A 259 -9.73 -8.21 11.28
CA LEU A 259 -9.79 -6.86 10.68
C LEU A 259 -9.41 -6.96 9.21
N VAL A 260 -10.30 -6.56 8.30
CA VAL A 260 -10.14 -6.71 6.85
C VAL A 260 -9.88 -5.33 6.20
N THR A 261 -8.84 -5.26 5.37
CA THR A 261 -8.48 -4.08 4.56
C THR A 261 -8.12 -4.51 3.13
N TRP A 262 -8.08 -3.54 2.21
CA TRP A 262 -7.77 -3.74 0.80
C TRP A 262 -7.10 -2.49 0.23
N ASP A 263 -6.10 -2.63 -0.66
CA ASP A 263 -5.34 -1.50 -1.24
C ASP A 263 -5.94 -0.91 -2.53
N ALA A 264 -7.04 -1.51 -3.02
CA ALA A 264 -7.52 -1.33 -4.39
C ALA A 264 -9.03 -1.08 -4.51
N GLY A 265 -9.61 -1.20 -5.71
CA GLY A 265 -11.02 -0.85 -5.96
C GLY A 265 -11.61 -1.42 -7.25
N GLY A 266 -12.93 -1.58 -7.31
CA GLY A 266 -13.63 -2.11 -8.49
C GLY A 266 -13.86 -3.62 -8.39
N ASN A 267 -13.47 -4.39 -9.42
CA ASN A 267 -13.68 -5.84 -9.50
C ASN A 267 -13.13 -6.59 -8.26
N GLU A 268 -12.06 -6.06 -7.68
CA GLU A 268 -11.33 -6.54 -6.52
C GLU A 268 -12.17 -6.58 -5.23
N PHE A 269 -13.25 -5.80 -5.14
CA PHE A 269 -14.17 -5.79 -4.00
C PHE A 269 -14.81 -7.17 -3.76
N ILE A 270 -15.00 -7.95 -4.82
CA ILE A 270 -15.69 -9.24 -4.77
C ILE A 270 -14.88 -10.28 -3.98
N GLU A 271 -13.55 -10.24 -4.05
CA GLU A 271 -12.65 -11.05 -3.22
C GLU A 271 -12.71 -10.63 -1.75
N VAL A 272 -12.74 -9.32 -1.48
CA VAL A 272 -12.79 -8.75 -0.12
C VAL A 272 -14.08 -9.17 0.57
N ILE A 273 -15.23 -8.96 -0.09
CA ILE A 273 -16.54 -9.24 0.49
C ILE A 273 -16.82 -10.75 0.61
N ARG A 274 -16.32 -11.58 -0.32
CA ARG A 274 -16.32 -13.05 -0.17
C ARG A 274 -15.42 -13.51 0.98
N THR A 275 -14.30 -12.82 1.22
CA THR A 275 -13.39 -13.13 2.34
C THR A 275 -14.05 -12.80 3.68
N ILE A 276 -14.73 -11.65 3.78
CA ILE A 276 -15.57 -11.28 4.93
C ILE A 276 -16.64 -12.37 5.19
N GLN A 277 -17.41 -12.72 4.15
CA GLN A 277 -18.42 -13.77 4.22
C GLN A 277 -17.86 -15.12 4.69
N ALA A 278 -16.72 -15.55 4.14
CA ALA A 278 -16.11 -16.84 4.48
C ALA A 278 -15.61 -16.87 5.94
N CYS A 279 -15.09 -15.75 6.46
CA CYS A 279 -14.69 -15.62 7.87
C CYS A 279 -15.90 -15.70 8.81
N GLU A 280 -16.95 -14.94 8.53
CA GLU A 280 -18.19 -14.91 9.32
C GLU A 280 -18.90 -16.27 9.34
N GLN A 281 -18.99 -16.94 8.19
CA GLN A 281 -19.55 -18.29 8.08
C GLN A 281 -18.66 -19.36 8.75
N ALA A 282 -17.37 -19.08 8.98
CA ALA A 282 -16.48 -19.89 9.81
C ALA A 282 -16.53 -19.53 11.31
N GLY A 283 -17.37 -18.55 11.72
CA GLY A 283 -17.53 -18.10 13.11
C GLY A 283 -16.51 -17.06 13.56
N ILE A 284 -15.79 -16.42 12.64
CA ILE A 284 -14.76 -15.40 12.91
C ILE A 284 -15.37 -14.03 12.67
N LYS A 285 -15.46 -13.20 13.71
CA LYS A 285 -16.11 -11.89 13.62
C LYS A 285 -15.27 -10.83 12.93
N THR A 286 -15.83 -10.25 11.87
CA THR A 286 -15.13 -9.35 10.96
C THR A 286 -15.35 -7.89 11.32
N VAL A 287 -14.36 -7.05 11.01
CA VAL A 287 -14.53 -5.61 10.84
C VAL A 287 -13.95 -5.25 9.49
N PHE A 288 -14.73 -4.60 8.64
CA PHE A 288 -14.29 -4.17 7.32
C PHE A 288 -13.88 -2.70 7.36
N LEU A 289 -12.60 -2.42 7.13
CA LEU A 289 -12.05 -1.06 7.04
C LEU A 289 -11.86 -0.70 5.56
N THR A 290 -12.57 0.33 5.11
CA THR A 290 -12.65 0.72 3.69
C THR A 290 -12.90 2.22 3.53
N SER A 291 -12.60 2.76 2.35
CA SER A 291 -13.13 4.05 1.95
C SER A 291 -14.65 4.01 1.76
N GLU A 292 -15.29 5.15 1.97
CA GLU A 292 -16.65 5.50 1.52
C GLU A 292 -16.75 5.54 -0.04
N ASP A 293 -17.96 5.75 -0.58
CA ASP A 293 -18.22 6.35 -1.90
C ASP A 293 -19.49 7.21 -1.77
N ASP A 294 -19.69 8.17 -2.67
CA ASP A 294 -20.74 9.19 -2.60
C ASP A 294 -22.16 8.58 -2.71
N PRO A 295 -22.99 8.63 -1.64
CA PRO A 295 -24.32 8.01 -1.61
C PRO A 295 -25.35 8.73 -2.51
N THR A 296 -25.01 9.87 -3.11
CA THR A 296 -25.84 10.58 -4.10
C THR A 296 -25.56 10.15 -5.54
N GLY A 297 -24.54 9.30 -5.75
CA GLY A 297 -24.18 8.75 -7.05
C GLY A 297 -25.17 7.72 -7.61
N ASN A 298 -25.13 7.54 -8.93
CA ASN A 298 -25.87 6.47 -9.62
C ASN A 298 -25.10 5.12 -9.64
N VAL A 299 -24.10 4.95 -8.78
CA VAL A 299 -23.25 3.76 -8.67
C VAL A 299 -23.36 3.21 -7.24
N PRO A 300 -23.53 1.89 -7.03
CA PRO A 300 -23.62 1.34 -5.68
C PRO A 300 -22.30 1.48 -4.91
N THR A 301 -22.36 2.11 -3.73
CA THR A 301 -21.25 2.23 -2.76
C THR A 301 -20.64 0.88 -2.36
N MET A 302 -21.44 -0.20 -2.40
CA MET A 302 -20.97 -1.59 -2.30
C MET A 302 -21.49 -2.37 -3.51
N LEU A 303 -20.61 -3.08 -4.21
CA LEU A 303 -20.98 -3.81 -5.44
C LEU A 303 -21.79 -5.10 -5.17
N GLU A 304 -21.55 -5.74 -4.03
CA GLU A 304 -22.24 -6.96 -3.58
C GLU A 304 -22.48 -6.84 -2.06
N PRO A 305 -23.63 -6.28 -1.60
CA PRO A 305 -23.93 -6.19 -0.18
C PRO A 305 -24.35 -7.56 0.38
N ILE A 306 -23.74 -7.94 1.51
CA ILE A 306 -24.00 -9.20 2.22
C ILE A 306 -24.46 -8.90 3.65
N ALA A 307 -25.20 -9.82 4.28
CA ALA A 307 -25.71 -9.64 5.64
C ALA A 307 -24.60 -9.78 6.70
N GLU A 308 -23.52 -10.50 6.35
CA GLU A 308 -22.37 -10.77 7.20
C GLU A 308 -21.40 -9.58 7.33
N ALA A 309 -21.53 -8.54 6.50
CA ALA A 309 -20.71 -7.33 6.54
C ALA A 309 -21.39 -6.22 7.37
N ASP A 310 -21.73 -6.53 8.63
CA ASP A 310 -22.49 -5.63 9.52
C ASP A 310 -21.62 -4.62 10.30
N ALA A 311 -20.32 -4.88 10.42
CA ALA A 311 -19.34 -4.00 11.08
C ALA A 311 -18.37 -3.36 10.07
N ILE A 312 -18.80 -2.26 9.44
CA ILE A 312 -17.98 -1.47 8.51
C ILE A 312 -17.47 -0.20 9.19
N VAL A 313 -16.18 0.10 9.04
CA VAL A 313 -15.51 1.33 9.48
C VAL A 313 -14.99 2.08 8.25
N SER A 314 -15.25 3.38 8.21
CA SER A 314 -14.77 4.26 7.15
C SER A 314 -13.35 4.77 7.42
N THR A 315 -12.50 4.80 6.38
CA THR A 315 -11.25 5.57 6.34
C THR A 315 -11.42 6.96 5.68
N GLY A 316 -12.67 7.33 5.36
CA GLY A 316 -13.03 8.50 4.56
C GLY A 316 -13.01 8.22 3.06
N PHE A 317 -13.53 9.16 2.27
CA PHE A 317 -13.47 9.14 0.81
C PHE A 317 -13.58 10.54 0.25
N PHE A 318 -12.77 10.83 -0.76
CA PHE A 318 -12.73 12.16 -1.35
C PHE A 318 -12.81 12.03 -2.86
N LYS A 319 -13.99 12.30 -3.43
CA LYS A 319 -14.00 12.98 -4.74
C LYS A 319 -13.41 14.36 -4.50
N SER A 320 -12.35 14.70 -5.23
CA SER A 320 -11.61 15.96 -5.00
C SER A 320 -12.47 17.22 -5.16
N GLU A 321 -13.58 17.15 -5.90
CA GLU A 321 -14.56 18.23 -6.03
C GLU A 321 -15.26 18.58 -4.70
N LEU A 322 -15.48 17.59 -3.81
CA LEU A 322 -16.17 17.77 -2.53
C LEU A 322 -15.29 18.48 -1.47
N LEU A 323 -13.96 18.41 -1.62
CA LEU A 323 -13.02 19.07 -0.70
C LEU A 323 -13.00 20.60 -0.86
N GLY A 324 -13.59 21.17 -1.93
CA GLY A 324 -13.64 22.61 -2.18
C GLY A 324 -12.28 23.27 -2.50
N LEU A 325 -11.19 22.48 -2.58
CA LEU A 325 -9.81 22.95 -2.74
C LEU A 325 -9.46 23.45 -4.16
N GLY A 326 -10.35 23.24 -5.15
CA GLY A 326 -10.19 23.73 -6.52
C GLY A 326 -9.13 22.98 -7.34
N LEU A 327 -8.45 23.67 -8.25
CA LEU A 327 -7.31 23.12 -8.99
C LEU A 327 -6.08 23.01 -8.09
N LEU A 328 -5.14 22.14 -8.46
CA LEU A 328 -3.77 22.26 -7.93
C LEU A 328 -3.14 23.56 -8.42
N PRO A 329 -2.42 24.30 -7.57
CA PRO A 329 -1.71 25.51 -7.99
C PRO A 329 -0.54 25.18 -8.93
N PRO A 330 -0.03 26.15 -9.71
CA PRO A 330 1.28 26.03 -10.34
C PRO A 330 2.39 25.95 -9.27
N VAL A 331 3.56 25.41 -9.66
CA VAL A 331 4.75 25.28 -8.79
C VAL A 331 6.00 25.80 -9.49
N ASP A 332 6.97 26.29 -8.72
CA ASP A 332 8.20 26.89 -9.26
C ASP A 332 9.20 25.84 -9.80
N ARG A 333 9.14 24.60 -9.30
CA ARG A 333 10.09 23.54 -9.62
C ARG A 333 9.41 22.19 -9.84
N ILE A 334 9.92 21.45 -10.83
CA ILE A 334 9.56 20.05 -11.10
C ILE A 334 10.75 19.14 -10.81
N ILE A 335 10.45 17.94 -10.32
CA ILE A 335 11.39 16.82 -10.25
C ILE A 335 10.79 15.65 -11.04
N GLY A 336 11.55 15.13 -12.01
CA GLY A 336 11.05 14.21 -13.03
C GLY A 336 10.50 14.94 -14.26
N SER A 337 9.43 14.41 -14.84
CA SER A 337 8.92 14.82 -16.15
C SER A 337 8.22 16.16 -16.15
N ARG A 338 8.52 16.96 -17.17
CA ARG A 338 7.98 18.33 -17.37
C ARG A 338 6.59 18.34 -18.01
N GLU A 339 6.15 17.20 -18.54
CA GLU A 339 4.81 17.03 -19.10
C GLU A 339 4.07 15.92 -18.36
N LYS A 340 2.76 16.08 -18.22
CA LYS A 340 1.89 15.13 -17.53
C LYS A 340 0.71 14.76 -18.43
N ILE A 341 0.42 13.46 -18.48
CA ILE A 341 -0.79 12.92 -19.11
C ILE A 341 -2.01 13.36 -18.29
N SER A 342 -3.02 13.87 -19.00
CA SER A 342 -4.23 14.49 -18.47
C SER A 342 -5.45 14.17 -19.35
N GLY A 343 -6.63 14.58 -18.89
CA GLY A 343 -7.91 14.24 -19.50
C GLY A 343 -8.43 12.85 -19.10
N ARG A 344 -9.76 12.68 -19.10
CA ARG A 344 -10.44 11.43 -18.71
C ARG A 344 -10.06 10.24 -19.61
N LEU A 345 -9.74 10.51 -20.87
CA LEU A 345 -9.31 9.50 -21.85
C LEU A 345 -7.77 9.42 -21.98
N ARG A 346 -7.02 10.17 -21.15
CA ARG A 346 -5.54 10.23 -21.16
C ARG A 346 -4.96 10.70 -22.50
N ASP A 347 -5.71 11.56 -23.17
CA ASP A 347 -5.53 12.04 -24.53
C ASP A 347 -4.86 13.44 -24.63
N GLY A 348 -4.64 14.10 -23.49
CA GLY A 348 -3.94 15.39 -23.41
C GLY A 348 -2.60 15.32 -22.68
N LEU A 349 -1.62 16.10 -23.12
CA LEU A 349 -0.42 16.45 -22.36
C LEU A 349 -0.56 17.87 -21.83
N VAL A 350 -0.16 18.10 -20.58
CA VAL A 350 -0.12 19.42 -19.93
C VAL A 350 1.22 19.67 -19.23
N PRO A 351 1.71 20.91 -19.13
CA PRO A 351 2.95 21.20 -18.40
C PRO A 351 2.79 20.88 -16.90
N THR A 352 3.66 20.02 -16.36
CA THR A 352 3.59 19.56 -14.96
C THR A 352 3.67 20.72 -13.95
N ALA A 353 4.35 21.81 -14.31
CA ALA A 353 4.50 23.02 -13.47
C ALA A 353 3.27 23.95 -13.47
N GLY A 354 2.31 23.74 -14.38
CA GLY A 354 1.09 24.54 -14.44
C GLY A 354 0.11 24.21 -13.31
N PRO A 355 -1.03 24.94 -13.24
CA PRO A 355 -2.18 24.43 -12.51
C PRO A 355 -2.66 23.12 -13.14
N LEU A 356 -3.12 22.19 -12.31
CA LEU A 356 -3.59 20.86 -12.76
C LEU A 356 -4.98 20.56 -12.18
N GLU A 357 -5.75 19.77 -12.92
CA GLU A 357 -6.93 19.11 -12.37
C GLU A 357 -6.53 18.20 -11.19
N ALA A 358 -7.30 18.26 -10.11
CA ALA A 358 -7.09 17.37 -8.97
C ALA A 358 -7.26 15.89 -9.38
N PRO A 359 -6.57 14.93 -8.75
CA PRO A 359 -6.89 13.51 -8.88
C PRO A 359 -8.38 13.32 -8.65
N GLN A 360 -9.07 12.56 -9.52
CA GLN A 360 -10.53 12.39 -9.42
C GLN A 360 -10.96 11.93 -8.02
N ARG A 361 -10.12 11.10 -7.39
CA ARG A 361 -10.30 10.57 -6.04
C ARG A 361 -8.97 10.51 -5.28
N TYR A 362 -9.04 10.60 -3.96
CA TYR A 362 -7.97 10.21 -3.04
C TYR A 362 -8.49 9.07 -2.16
N ASP A 363 -7.88 7.89 -2.27
CA ASP A 363 -8.31 6.67 -1.57
C ASP A 363 -7.28 6.34 -0.47
N ASP A 364 -7.58 6.65 0.78
CA ASP A 364 -6.75 6.23 1.92
C ASP A 364 -7.26 4.89 2.45
N HIS A 365 -6.56 3.82 2.12
CA HIS A 365 -6.96 2.46 2.44
C HIS A 365 -6.64 2.02 3.88
N TYR A 366 -5.90 2.86 4.64
CA TYR A 366 -5.35 2.48 5.95
C TYR A 366 -5.65 3.50 7.07
N GLY A 367 -6.08 4.71 6.76
CA GLY A 367 -6.43 5.74 7.76
C GLY A 367 -5.21 6.55 8.24
N PHE A 368 -4.35 6.98 7.31
CA PHE A 368 -3.34 7.99 7.58
C PHE A 368 -3.95 9.39 7.81
N ASN A 369 -5.10 9.67 7.20
CA ASN A 369 -5.84 10.92 7.33
C ASN A 369 -7.12 10.77 8.21
N LYS A 370 -7.87 11.86 8.41
CA LYS A 370 -9.09 11.93 9.25
C LYS A 370 -10.24 12.72 8.61
N LEU A 371 -10.21 12.90 7.30
CA LEU A 371 -11.26 13.56 6.55
C LEU A 371 -12.40 12.55 6.29
N SER A 372 -13.62 13.04 6.07
CA SER A 372 -14.79 12.22 5.73
C SER A 372 -15.62 12.94 4.65
N SER A 373 -16.42 12.19 3.88
CA SER A 373 -17.42 12.80 2.99
C SER A 373 -18.66 13.33 3.74
N VAL A 374 -18.78 13.03 5.04
CA VAL A 374 -19.87 13.42 5.92
C VAL A 374 -19.33 14.27 7.08
N GLU A 375 -19.89 15.46 7.28
CA GLU A 375 -19.71 16.20 8.54
C GLU A 375 -20.49 15.49 9.66
N TYR A 376 -19.79 15.09 10.74
CA TYR A 376 -20.33 14.39 11.92
C TYR A 376 -20.69 15.34 13.07
#